data_AF-A0A8X9A8L7-F1
#
_entry.id   AF-A0A8X9A8L7-F1
#
_cell.length_a   1.000
_cell.length_b   1.000
_cell.length_c   1.000
_cell.angle_alpha   90.00
_cell.angle_beta   90.00
_cell.angle_gamma   90.00
#
_symmetry.space_group_name_H-M   'P 1'
#
loop_
_entity.id
_entity.type
_entity.pdbx_description
1 polymer ?
#
loop_
_entity_poly.entity_id
_entity_poly.type
_entity_poly.pdbx_seq_one_letter_code
_entity_poly.pdbx_strand_id
1 'polypeptide(L)'
;MVNKMDVGISKIRNKSHYSVVALFLISLAVTAALLLITGENGSIPREGESPKAGPPPPSLAGEIKYEEGGDYNETASSCDLFSGKWIYDETGNASYSDGRCSFMMGDYACEKFGRKDLRYRNWRWQPHRCNLPRFNGMALLEKIRGKRLVFVGDSLNRNQWTSMLCLIESSLNQSSLQSVVRRDNLFIVEAIVSSL
;
A
#
# COMPACT_ATOMS: atom_id res chain seq x y z
N MET A 1 4.57 26.26 47.61
CA MET A 1 3.26 26.74 47.09
C MET A 1 3.00 26.04 45.78
N VAL A 2 2.08 25.08 45.77
CA VAL A 2 1.67 24.34 44.57
C VAL A 2 0.36 24.96 44.10
N ASN A 3 0.37 25.60 42.94
CA ASN A 3 -0.88 26.06 42.30
C ASN A 3 -1.35 24.98 41.34
N LYS A 4 -2.43 24.31 41.75
CA LYS A 4 -3.19 23.34 40.97
C LYS A 4 -4.13 24.14 40.06
N MET A 5 -4.04 23.93 38.75
CA MET A 5 -5.04 24.45 37.80
C MET A 5 -6.19 23.46 37.71
N ASP A 6 -7.37 23.89 38.18
CA ASP A 6 -8.63 23.17 38.00
C ASP A 6 -9.18 23.44 36.59
N VAL A 7 -9.37 22.38 35.80
CA VAL A 7 -10.13 22.42 34.56
C VAL A 7 -11.54 21.93 34.85
N GLY A 8 -12.49 22.87 34.89
CA GLY A 8 -13.91 22.58 35.10
C GLY A 8 -14.53 21.90 33.89
N ILE A 9 -15.08 20.70 34.08
CA ILE A 9 -15.90 20.01 33.08
C ILE A 9 -17.32 20.58 33.17
N SER A 10 -17.72 21.35 32.16
CA SER A 10 -19.11 21.80 31.99
C SER A 10 -20.01 20.59 31.73
N LYS A 11 -20.90 20.28 32.68
CA LYS A 11 -21.91 19.24 32.56
C LYS A 11 -23.02 19.72 31.62
N ILE A 12 -22.94 19.35 30.33
CA ILE A 12 -23.99 19.63 29.34
C ILE A 12 -25.26 18.88 29.76
N ARG A 13 -26.29 19.64 30.14
CA ARG A 13 -27.60 19.12 30.56
C ARG A 13 -28.28 18.44 29.37
N ASN A 14 -28.68 17.20 29.61
CA ASN A 14 -29.12 16.21 28.63
C ASN A 14 -30.51 16.52 28.02
N LYS A 15 -30.59 17.54 27.15
CA LYS A 15 -31.72 17.71 26.19
C LYS A 15 -31.43 17.05 24.83
N SER A 16 -30.22 16.52 24.64
CA SER A 16 -29.72 15.96 23.40
C SER A 16 -30.42 14.65 23.00
N HIS A 17 -30.78 13.78 23.95
CA HIS A 17 -31.38 12.49 23.62
C HIS A 17 -32.66 12.59 22.81
N TYR A 18 -33.57 13.52 23.11
CA TYR A 18 -34.80 13.70 22.33
C TYR A 18 -34.51 14.22 20.92
N SER A 19 -33.51 15.08 20.76
CA SER A 19 -33.10 15.60 19.45
C SER A 19 -32.41 14.53 18.60
N VAL A 20 -31.57 13.70 19.21
CA VAL A 20 -30.88 12.60 18.52
C VAL A 20 -31.89 11.53 18.11
N VAL A 21 -32.81 11.14 19.01
CA VAL A 21 -33.89 10.19 18.70
C VAL A 21 -34.78 10.72 17.58
N ALA A 22 -35.16 12.00 17.61
CA ALA A 22 -35.95 12.61 16.54
C ALA A 22 -35.22 12.58 15.19
N LEU A 23 -33.92 12.91 15.15
CA LEU A 23 -33.12 12.85 13.92
C LEU A 23 -32.98 11.42 13.39
N PHE A 24 -32.80 10.43 14.26
CA PHE A 24 -32.79 9.01 13.87
C PHE A 24 -34.12 8.58 13.26
N LEU A 25 -35.25 8.93 13.89
CA LEU A 25 -36.58 8.59 13.38
C LEU A 25 -36.87 9.25 12.02
N ILE A 26 -36.47 10.52 11.84
CA ILE A 26 -36.59 11.22 10.56
C ILE A 26 -35.73 10.53 9.48
N SER A 27 -34.48 10.17 9.80
CA SER A 27 -33.62 9.45 8.87
C SER A 27 -34.21 8.11 8.45
N LEU A 28 -34.80 7.37 9.40
CA LEU A 28 -35.40 6.05 9.15
C LEU A 28 -36.66 6.16 8.29
N ALA A 29 -37.46 7.20 8.49
CA ALA A 29 -38.62 7.49 7.65
C ALA A 29 -38.21 7.88 6.22
N VAL A 30 -37.15 8.70 6.07
CA VAL A 30 -36.65 9.12 4.75
C VAL A 30 -36.05 7.94 3.98
N THR A 31 -35.28 7.06 4.62
CA THR A 31 -34.74 5.87 3.96
C THR A 31 -35.84 4.87 3.57
N ALA A 32 -36.84 4.66 4.43
CA ALA A 32 -38.00 3.83 4.09
C ALA A 32 -38.80 4.41 2.92
N ALA A 33 -39.02 5.72 2.89
CA ALA A 33 -39.70 6.38 1.78
C ALA A 33 -38.89 6.27 0.48
N LEU A 34 -37.56 6.41 0.52
CA LEU A 34 -36.70 6.21 -0.65
C LEU A 34 -36.79 4.77 -1.16
N LEU A 35 -36.76 3.77 -0.28
CA LEU A 35 -36.91 2.36 -0.66
C LEU A 35 -38.28 2.04 -1.29
N LEU A 36 -39.34 2.73 -0.86
CA LEU A 36 -40.67 2.59 -1.47
C LEU A 36 -40.79 3.31 -2.82
N ILE A 37 -40.06 4.40 -3.04
CA ILE A 37 -40.04 5.14 -4.30
C ILE A 37 -39.16 4.42 -5.33
N THR A 38 -38.03 3.83 -4.91
CA THR A 38 -37.21 2.96 -5.75
C THR A 38 -37.74 1.53 -5.72
N GLY A 39 -39.00 1.34 -6.15
CA GLY A 39 -39.55 0.02 -6.43
C GLY A 39 -38.87 -0.59 -7.65
N GLU A 40 -37.62 -1.04 -7.52
CA GLU A 40 -36.94 -1.88 -8.49
C GLU A 40 -36.90 -3.33 -8.00
N ASN A 41 -37.43 -4.23 -8.83
CA ASN A 41 -37.18 -5.67 -8.78
C ASN A 41 -35.72 -5.93 -9.19
N GLY A 42 -34.77 -5.48 -8.36
CA GLY A 42 -33.34 -5.71 -8.54
C GLY A 42 -32.93 -7.04 -7.90
N SER A 43 -32.84 -8.09 -8.72
CA SER A 43 -32.26 -9.37 -8.31
C SER A 43 -30.82 -9.19 -7.82
N ILE A 44 -30.55 -9.57 -6.57
CA ILE A 44 -29.22 -9.63 -5.97
C ILE A 44 -28.36 -10.66 -6.74
N PRO A 45 -27.22 -10.29 -7.35
CA PRO A 45 -26.25 -11.28 -7.80
C PRO A 45 -25.59 -11.89 -6.57
N ARG A 46 -25.70 -13.21 -6.43
CA ARG A 46 -25.02 -13.96 -5.38
C ARG A 46 -23.51 -13.80 -5.49
N GLU A 47 -22.90 -13.51 -4.36
CA GLU A 47 -21.47 -13.65 -4.12
C GLU A 47 -21.09 -15.12 -4.24
N GLY A 48 -20.13 -15.40 -5.12
CA GLY A 48 -19.66 -16.75 -5.39
C GLY A 48 -18.73 -16.80 -6.59
N GLU A 49 -17.51 -16.30 -6.44
CA GLU A 49 -16.29 -16.98 -6.88
C GLU A 49 -15.08 -16.19 -6.35
N SER A 50 -14.27 -16.80 -5.50
CA SER A 50 -12.93 -16.34 -5.19
C SER A 50 -12.11 -16.26 -6.49
N PRO A 51 -11.29 -15.22 -6.74
CA PRO A 51 -10.41 -15.21 -7.91
C PRO A 51 -9.51 -16.44 -7.86
N LYS A 52 -9.73 -17.39 -8.78
CA LYS A 52 -8.84 -18.53 -8.96
C LYS A 52 -7.44 -17.98 -9.20
N ALA A 53 -6.48 -18.46 -8.42
CA ALA A 53 -5.07 -18.24 -8.70
C ALA A 53 -4.82 -18.53 -10.19
N GLY A 54 -4.18 -17.59 -10.89
CA GLY A 54 -3.82 -17.77 -12.29
C GLY A 54 -3.04 -19.08 -12.48
N PRO A 55 -3.08 -19.67 -13.69
CA PRO A 55 -2.40 -20.93 -13.94
C PRO A 55 -0.90 -20.79 -13.58
N PRO A 56 -0.28 -21.83 -12.98
CA PRO A 56 1.17 -21.85 -12.81
C PRO A 56 1.82 -21.70 -14.19
N PRO A 57 2.94 -20.96 -14.31
CA PRO A 57 3.61 -20.79 -15.60
C PRO A 57 4.06 -22.15 -16.15
N PRO A 58 4.07 -22.34 -17.48
CA PRO A 58 4.54 -23.57 -18.11
C PRO A 58 5.96 -23.89 -17.63
N SER A 59 6.22 -25.15 -17.26
CA SER A 59 7.58 -25.64 -17.13
C SER A 59 8.20 -25.70 -18.54
N LEU A 60 8.80 -24.61 -18.97
CA LEU A 60 9.43 -24.55 -20.28
C LEU A 60 10.84 -25.13 -20.20
N ALA A 61 10.92 -26.45 -20.39
CA ALA A 61 12.09 -27.05 -20.98
C ALA A 61 12.14 -26.60 -22.45
N GLY A 62 12.90 -25.53 -22.71
CA GLY A 62 13.06 -24.94 -24.03
C GLY A 62 14.29 -24.05 -24.04
N GLU A 63 15.34 -24.55 -24.66
CA GLU A 63 16.64 -23.91 -24.83
C GLU A 63 16.49 -22.64 -25.70
N ILE A 64 16.72 -21.46 -25.11
CA ILE A 64 16.69 -20.19 -25.84
C ILE A 64 18.05 -20.00 -26.52
N LYS A 65 18.08 -20.06 -27.86
CA LYS A 65 19.20 -19.59 -28.66
C LYS A 65 19.22 -18.06 -28.67
N TYR A 66 20.35 -17.46 -28.31
CA TYR A 66 20.61 -16.04 -28.51
C TYR A 66 21.03 -15.79 -29.96
N GLU A 67 20.28 -14.96 -30.70
CA GLU A 67 20.79 -14.35 -31.93
C GLU A 67 21.37 -12.98 -31.62
N GLU A 68 22.59 -12.76 -32.11
CA GLU A 68 23.41 -11.57 -31.90
C GLU A 68 23.21 -10.58 -33.07
N GLY A 69 23.13 -9.28 -32.75
CA GLY A 69 23.45 -8.21 -33.69
C GLY A 69 22.31 -7.65 -34.53
N GLY A 70 21.79 -6.49 -34.11
CA GLY A 70 21.01 -5.58 -34.96
C GLY A 70 21.21 -4.14 -34.48
N ASP A 71 21.86 -3.34 -35.31
CA ASP A 71 21.98 -1.88 -35.18
C ASP A 71 20.59 -1.25 -35.39
N TYR A 72 20.04 -0.63 -34.35
CA TYR A 72 18.79 0.12 -34.44
C TYR A 72 19.06 1.59 -34.12
N ASN A 73 19.12 2.41 -35.17
CA ASN A 73 18.65 3.78 -35.09
C ASN A 73 17.12 3.76 -34.86
N GLU A 74 16.70 3.35 -33.67
CA GLU A 74 15.32 3.43 -33.21
C GLU A 74 15.14 4.77 -32.51
N THR A 75 14.28 5.62 -33.06
CA THR A 75 13.57 6.65 -32.30
C THR A 75 13.23 6.08 -30.93
N ALA A 76 13.84 6.59 -29.85
CA ALA A 76 13.75 6.02 -28.51
C ALA A 76 12.30 5.65 -28.19
N SER A 77 11.98 4.36 -28.35
CA SER A 77 10.60 3.94 -28.27
C SER A 77 10.16 4.13 -26.83
N SER A 78 9.07 4.88 -26.62
CA SER A 78 8.63 5.26 -25.28
C SER A 78 8.50 3.99 -24.43
N CYS A 79 9.21 3.92 -23.30
CA CYS A 79 9.10 2.76 -22.43
C CYS A 79 7.76 2.80 -21.69
N ASP A 80 6.83 1.95 -22.11
CA ASP A 80 5.61 1.69 -21.35
C ASP A 80 5.94 0.81 -20.13
N LEU A 81 5.84 1.41 -18.94
CA LEU A 81 6.13 0.73 -17.67
C LEU A 81 5.08 -0.31 -17.29
N PHE A 82 3.89 -0.26 -17.89
CA PHE A 82 2.76 -1.13 -17.56
C PHE A 82 2.64 -2.32 -18.51
N SER A 83 3.44 -2.36 -19.58
CA SER A 83 3.52 -3.48 -20.53
C SER A 83 4.82 -4.25 -20.35
N GLY A 84 4.71 -5.49 -19.90
CA GLY A 84 5.87 -6.30 -19.53
C GLY A 84 5.49 -7.71 -19.13
N LYS A 85 6.42 -8.38 -18.45
CA LYS A 85 6.24 -9.72 -17.90
C LYS A 85 6.90 -9.86 -16.54
N TRP A 86 6.39 -10.78 -15.74
CA TRP A 86 7.06 -11.21 -14.52
C TRP A 86 8.23 -12.13 -14.86
N ILE A 87 9.40 -11.82 -14.32
CA ILE A 87 10.60 -12.64 -14.42
C ILE A 87 11.10 -12.98 -13.03
N TYR A 88 11.65 -14.18 -12.87
CA TYR A 88 12.18 -14.65 -11.60
C TYR A 88 13.64 -14.18 -11.45
N ASP A 89 13.97 -13.53 -10.34
CA ASP A 89 15.32 -13.10 -9.98
C ASP A 89 15.99 -14.20 -9.13
N GLU A 90 16.86 -14.98 -9.79
CA GLU A 90 17.61 -16.06 -9.17
C GLU A 90 18.67 -15.57 -8.17
N THR A 91 19.05 -14.29 -8.23
CA THR A 91 20.07 -13.74 -7.33
C THR A 91 19.63 -13.69 -5.86
N GLY A 92 18.33 -13.86 -5.59
CA GLY A 92 17.80 -13.86 -4.23
C GLY A 92 17.74 -12.47 -3.59
N ASN A 93 18.04 -11.42 -4.35
CA ASN A 93 18.09 -10.04 -3.87
C ASN A 93 16.70 -9.39 -3.82
N ALA A 94 15.80 -9.98 -3.02
CA ALA A 94 14.52 -9.35 -2.70
C ALA A 94 14.76 -7.96 -2.10
N SER A 95 13.98 -6.98 -2.52
CA SER A 95 14.24 -5.57 -2.15
C SER A 95 14.09 -5.30 -0.64
N TYR A 96 13.30 -6.11 0.06
CA TYR A 96 13.24 -6.15 1.52
C TYR A 96 12.71 -7.50 2.00
N SER A 97 12.85 -7.77 3.30
CA SER A 97 12.19 -8.87 4.00
C SER A 97 11.17 -8.30 4.99
N ASP A 98 10.00 -8.90 5.04
CA ASP A 98 8.92 -8.57 5.98
C ASP A 98 9.34 -8.72 7.43
N GLY A 99 10.15 -9.73 7.77
CA GLY A 99 10.69 -9.92 9.12
C GLY A 99 11.74 -8.89 9.56
N ARG A 100 12.31 -8.11 8.63
CA ARG A 100 13.35 -7.10 8.93
C ARG A 100 12.85 -5.66 8.89
N CYS A 101 11.66 -5.43 8.34
CA CYS A 101 11.09 -4.08 8.22
C CYS A 101 10.34 -3.69 9.49
N SER A 102 10.73 -2.59 10.13
CA SER A 102 10.08 -2.09 11.35
C SER A 102 8.67 -1.55 11.10
N PHE A 103 8.38 -1.14 9.86
CA PHE A 103 7.07 -0.64 9.44
C PHE A 103 6.08 -1.74 9.05
N MET A 104 6.52 -3.01 8.99
CA MET A 104 5.70 -4.11 8.51
C MET A 104 4.49 -4.33 9.43
N MET A 105 3.30 -4.21 8.85
CA MET A 105 2.05 -4.43 9.58
C MET A 105 1.66 -5.91 9.56
N GLY A 106 0.95 -6.34 10.61
CA GLY A 106 0.63 -7.76 10.79
C GLY A 106 -0.12 -8.36 9.59
N ASP A 107 -1.06 -7.60 9.04
CA ASP A 107 -1.89 -7.99 7.90
C ASP A 107 -1.06 -8.32 6.64
N TYR A 108 0.21 -7.88 6.55
CA TYR A 108 1.09 -8.05 5.39
C TYR A 108 2.33 -8.92 5.67
N ALA A 109 2.54 -9.36 6.92
CA ALA A 109 3.77 -10.05 7.35
C ALA A 109 3.67 -11.59 7.16
N CYS A 110 3.54 -12.06 5.93
CA CYS A 110 3.27 -13.47 5.64
C CYS A 110 4.29 -14.45 6.23
N GLU A 111 5.60 -14.16 6.17
CA GLU A 111 6.65 -15.03 6.73
C GLU A 111 6.51 -15.12 8.24
N LYS A 112 6.28 -13.98 8.90
CA LYS A 112 6.07 -13.87 10.35
C LYS A 112 4.87 -14.71 10.82
N PHE A 113 3.82 -14.80 10.00
CA PHE A 113 2.62 -15.59 10.30
C PHE A 113 2.65 -17.00 9.70
N GLY A 114 3.83 -17.53 9.37
CA GLY A 114 4.04 -18.96 9.15
C GLY A 114 4.11 -19.40 7.70
N ARG A 115 4.09 -18.48 6.72
CA ARG A 115 4.33 -18.84 5.32
C ARG A 115 5.79 -19.27 5.13
N LYS A 116 5.99 -20.48 4.63
CA LYS A 116 7.33 -21.08 4.45
C LYS A 116 7.87 -20.97 3.02
N ASP A 117 6.99 -20.83 2.02
CA ASP A 117 7.41 -20.64 0.63
C ASP A 117 7.79 -19.17 0.40
N LEU A 118 9.08 -18.89 0.20
CA LEU A 118 9.59 -17.52 0.07
C LEU A 118 9.88 -17.11 -1.38
N ARG A 119 9.64 -18.01 -2.33
CA ARG A 119 9.91 -17.82 -3.77
C ARG A 119 9.09 -16.69 -4.38
N TYR A 120 7.94 -16.34 -3.79
CA TYR A 120 7.10 -15.24 -4.29
C TYR A 120 7.82 -13.88 -4.24
N ARG A 121 8.82 -13.72 -3.36
CA ARG A 121 9.57 -12.46 -3.19
C ARG A 121 10.57 -12.18 -4.30
N ASN A 122 10.90 -13.20 -5.09
CA ASN A 122 11.93 -13.12 -6.11
C ASN A 122 11.37 -12.75 -7.49
N TRP A 123 10.06 -12.52 -7.61
CA TRP A 123 9.48 -12.07 -8.87
C TRP A 123 9.67 -10.57 -9.03
N ARG A 124 10.19 -10.16 -10.20
CA ARG A 124 10.29 -8.77 -10.61
C ARG A 124 9.53 -8.51 -11.90
N TRP A 125 8.93 -7.34 -12.00
CA TRP A 125 8.30 -6.88 -13.23
C TRP A 125 9.37 -6.36 -14.20
N GLN A 126 9.32 -6.80 -15.46
CA GLN A 126 10.23 -6.40 -16.53
C GLN A 126 9.43 -5.80 -17.70
N PRO A 127 9.49 -4.47 -17.90
CA PRO A 127 8.95 -3.84 -19.09
C PRO A 127 9.61 -4.38 -20.36
N HIS A 128 8.86 -4.44 -21.47
CA HIS A 128 9.34 -5.04 -22.73
C HIS A 128 10.52 -4.30 -23.36
N ARG A 129 10.56 -2.97 -23.23
CA ARG A 129 11.48 -2.10 -23.99
C ARG A 129 12.46 -1.32 -23.13
N CYS A 130 12.46 -1.51 -21.82
CA CYS A 130 13.45 -0.91 -20.94
C CYS A 130 13.66 -1.71 -19.67
N ASN A 131 14.77 -1.41 -18.98
CA ASN A 131 15.07 -1.94 -17.67
C ASN A 131 14.67 -0.94 -16.59
N LEU A 132 13.99 -1.41 -15.55
CA LEU A 132 13.74 -0.61 -14.36
C LEU A 132 15.05 -0.44 -13.56
N PRO A 133 15.41 0.78 -13.15
CA PRO A 133 16.55 0.98 -12.28
C PRO A 133 16.32 0.30 -10.93
N ARG A 134 17.39 -0.16 -10.28
CA ARG A 134 17.30 -0.63 -8.90
C ARG A 134 16.81 0.51 -7.99
N PHE A 135 15.93 0.18 -7.06
CA PHE A 135 15.39 1.16 -6.13
C PHE A 135 16.51 1.75 -5.26
N ASN A 136 16.50 3.07 -5.09
CA ASN A 136 17.42 3.79 -4.22
C ASN A 136 16.60 4.69 -3.29
N GLY A 137 16.44 4.27 -2.04
CA GLY A 137 15.66 5.01 -1.04
C GLY A 137 16.23 6.40 -0.75
N MET A 138 17.57 6.56 -0.75
CA MET A 138 18.21 7.87 -0.56
C MET A 138 17.81 8.84 -1.68
N ALA A 139 17.89 8.39 -2.94
CA ALA A 139 17.51 9.21 -4.09
C ALA A 139 16.02 9.59 -4.07
N LEU A 140 15.14 8.70 -3.60
CA LEU A 140 13.74 9.02 -3.41
C LEU A 140 13.57 10.11 -2.34
N LEU A 141 14.19 9.93 -1.16
CA LEU A 141 14.10 10.87 -0.05
C LEU A 141 14.63 12.26 -0.43
N GLU A 142 15.74 12.33 -1.17
CA GLU A 142 16.25 13.60 -1.71
C GLU A 142 15.24 14.30 -2.62
N LYS A 143 14.56 13.57 -3.51
CA LYS A 143 13.54 14.14 -4.41
C LYS A 143 12.33 14.71 -3.68
N ILE A 144 11.99 14.12 -2.52
CA ILE A 144 10.87 14.53 -1.68
C ILE A 144 11.31 15.37 -0.47
N ARG A 145 12.58 15.78 -0.39
CA ARG A 145 13.08 16.64 0.69
C ARG A 145 12.29 17.95 0.73
N GLY A 146 11.83 18.32 1.93
CA GLY A 146 10.98 19.50 2.13
C GLY A 146 9.55 19.38 1.57
N LYS A 147 9.16 18.21 1.07
CA LYS A 147 7.82 17.93 0.54
C LYS A 147 7.13 16.88 1.42
N ARG A 148 5.81 16.77 1.25
CA ARG A 148 4.99 15.73 1.89
C ARG A 148 4.44 14.80 0.81
N LEU A 149 4.74 13.51 0.92
CA LEU A 149 4.13 12.47 0.11
C LEU A 149 2.98 11.85 0.93
N VAL A 150 1.78 11.83 0.36
CA VAL A 150 0.58 11.35 1.05
C VAL A 150 -0.08 10.27 0.22
N PHE A 151 -0.40 9.13 0.85
CA PHE A 151 -1.21 8.07 0.27
C PHE A 151 -2.63 8.24 0.80
N VAL A 152 -3.60 8.39 -0.10
CA VAL A 152 -5.03 8.53 0.23
C VAL A 152 -5.80 7.45 -0.50
N GLY A 153 -6.56 6.66 0.24
CA GLY A 153 -7.40 5.62 -0.32
C GLY A 153 -7.72 4.53 0.70
N ASP A 154 -7.88 3.32 0.21
CA ASP A 154 -8.33 2.17 0.99
C ASP A 154 -7.17 1.36 1.60
N SER A 155 -7.46 0.12 1.98
CA SER A 155 -6.50 -0.82 2.55
C SER A 155 -5.37 -1.20 1.57
N LEU A 156 -5.58 -1.11 0.25
CA LEU A 156 -4.54 -1.36 -0.75
C LEU A 156 -3.55 -0.20 -0.80
N ASN A 157 -4.01 1.04 -0.69
CA ASN A 157 -3.11 2.19 -0.59
C ASN A 157 -2.28 2.15 0.70
N ARG A 158 -2.88 1.68 1.81
CA ARG A 158 -2.14 1.45 3.06
C ARG A 158 -1.07 0.37 2.90
N ASN A 159 -1.34 -0.69 2.15
CA ASN A 159 -0.34 -1.72 1.81
C ASN A 159 0.81 -1.15 0.96
N GLN A 160 0.49 -0.36 -0.08
CA GLN A 160 1.51 0.31 -0.90
C GLN A 160 2.38 1.26 -0.08
N TRP A 161 1.78 2.05 0.81
CA TRP A 161 2.49 2.95 1.71
C TRP A 161 3.49 2.19 2.60
N THR A 162 3.05 1.08 3.21
CA THR A 162 3.94 0.23 4.03
C THR A 162 5.06 -0.39 3.21
N SER A 163 4.77 -0.88 2.00
CA SER A 163 5.79 -1.43 1.10
C SER A 163 6.86 -0.39 0.75
N MET A 164 6.46 0.85 0.46
CA MET A 164 7.38 1.94 0.18
C MET A 164 8.28 2.25 1.39
N LEU A 165 7.73 2.28 2.61
CA LEU A 165 8.53 2.48 3.82
C LEU A 165 9.56 1.38 4.03
N CYS A 166 9.18 0.11 3.82
CA CYS A 166 10.12 -1.01 3.93
C CYS A 166 11.24 -0.95 2.86
N LEU A 167 10.93 -0.48 1.65
CA LEU A 167 11.94 -0.25 0.61
C LEU A 167 12.92 0.86 0.99
N ILE A 168 12.41 1.94 1.59
CA ILE A 168 13.24 3.05 2.07
C ILE A 168 14.12 2.55 3.22
N GLU A 169 13.55 1.86 4.21
CA GLU A 169 14.29 1.31 5.35
C GLU A 169 15.39 0.32 4.91
N SER A 170 15.11 -0.55 3.94
CA SER A 170 16.13 -1.49 3.43
C SER A 170 17.25 -0.81 2.64
N SER A 171 17.01 0.41 2.14
CA SER A 171 18.00 1.21 1.41
C SER A 171 18.84 2.12 2.30
N LEU A 172 18.55 2.18 3.60
CA LEU A 172 19.16 3.12 4.53
C LEU A 172 19.85 2.42 5.70
N ASN A 173 20.78 3.13 6.35
CA ASN A 173 21.29 2.71 7.64
C ASN A 173 20.24 2.94 8.74
N GLN A 174 20.15 2.03 9.71
CA GLN A 174 19.13 1.94 10.78
C GLN A 174 18.85 3.25 11.56
N SER A 175 19.74 4.24 11.49
CA SER A 175 19.67 5.49 12.26
C SER A 175 18.95 6.66 11.56
N SER A 176 18.45 6.48 10.33
CA SER A 176 17.98 7.59 9.46
C SER A 176 16.46 7.76 9.36
N LEU A 177 15.68 6.78 9.78
CA LEU A 177 14.22 6.86 9.81
C LEU A 177 13.71 6.96 11.25
N GLN A 178 12.82 7.91 11.51
CA GLN A 178 12.14 7.99 12.80
C GLN A 178 10.94 7.03 12.86
N SER A 179 10.45 6.82 14.08
CA SER A 179 9.29 5.99 14.38
C SER A 179 8.00 6.52 13.76
N VAL A 180 7.03 5.62 13.54
CA VAL A 180 5.70 5.96 13.05
C VAL A 180 4.90 6.66 14.15
N VAL A 181 4.42 7.87 13.86
CA VAL A 181 3.42 8.54 14.69
C VAL A 181 2.03 8.22 14.14
N ARG A 182 1.20 7.58 14.97
CA ARG A 182 -0.20 7.31 14.63
C ARG A 182 -1.11 8.34 15.29
N ARG A 183 -1.94 9.00 14.47
CA ARG A 183 -3.04 9.87 14.93
C ARG A 183 -4.33 9.37 14.29
N ASP A 184 -5.13 8.64 15.06
CA ASP A 184 -6.36 7.99 14.58
C ASP A 184 -6.13 7.08 13.35
N ASN A 185 -6.62 7.51 12.19
CA ASN A 185 -6.49 6.85 10.89
C ASN A 185 -5.31 7.38 10.05
N LEU A 186 -4.58 8.38 10.56
CA LEU A 186 -3.42 8.98 9.90
C LEU A 186 -2.12 8.37 10.44
N PHE A 187 -1.29 7.87 9.52
CA PHE A 187 0.06 7.40 9.82
C PHE A 187 1.07 8.41 9.26
N ILE A 188 1.98 8.87 10.12
CA ILE A 188 3.00 9.86 9.77
C ILE A 188 4.37 9.26 10.06
N VAL A 189 5.28 9.39 9.10
CA VAL A 189 6.69 9.02 9.24
C VAL A 189 7.52 10.22 8.81
N GLU A 190 8.48 10.58 9.65
CA GLU A 190 9.47 11.61 9.36
C GLU A 190 10.82 10.93 9.08
N ALA A 191 11.39 11.23 7.91
CA ALA A 191 12.71 10.75 7.53
C ALA A 191 13.70 11.91 7.68
N ILE A 192 14.80 11.68 8.40
CA ILE A 192 15.89 12.65 8.51
C ILE A 192 17.06 12.13 7.68
N VAL A 193 17.31 12.79 6.56
CA VAL A 193 18.49 12.53 5.76
C VAL A 193 19.56 13.54 6.14
N SER A 194 20.54 13.09 6.93
CA SER A 194 21.75 13.88 7.17
C SER A 194 22.53 13.99 5.86
N SER A 195 22.77 15.20 5.38
CA SER A 195 23.74 15.41 4.30
C SER A 195 25.12 15.01 4.79
N LEU A 196 25.81 14.17 4.02
CA LEU A 196 27.27 14.02 4.11
C LEU A 196 27.95 15.36 3.83
#